data_AF-A0A2T4RXG4-F1
#
_entry.id   AF-A0A2T4RXG4-F1
#
_cell.length_a   1.000
_cell.length_b   1.000
_cell.length_c   1.000
_cell.angle_alpha   90.00
_cell.angle_beta   90.00
_cell.angle_gamma   90.00
#
_symmetry.space_group_name_H-M   'P 1'
#
loop_
_entity.id
_entity.type
_entity.pdbx_description
1 polymer ?
#
loop_
_entity_poly.entity_id
_entity_poly.type
_entity_poly.pdbx_seq_one_letter_code
_entity_poly.pdbx_strand_id
1 'polypeptide(L)' 'GEPKNLLEHLAALIANRINSHYNRVLETKVRITKEVPPIPGHYDGVGVEITRVNQND' A
#
# COMPACT_ATOMS: atom_id res chain seq x y z
N GLY A 1 3.75 -3.36 -15.00
CA GLY A 1 4.67 -2.58 -14.14
C GLY A 1 5.77 -3.49 -13.65
N GLU A 2 6.90 -2.94 -13.22
CA GLU A 2 8.02 -3.74 -12.73
C GLU A 2 7.74 -4.33 -11.34
N PRO A 3 8.04 -5.62 -11.08
CA PRO A 3 7.90 -6.23 -9.76
C PRO A 3 8.69 -5.47 -8.69
N LYS A 4 8.17 -5.48 -7.46
CA LYS A 4 8.82 -4.89 -6.27
C LYS A 4 8.94 -5.93 -5.17
N ASN A 5 10.01 -5.85 -4.39
CA ASN A 5 10.30 -6.81 -3.33
C ASN A 5 9.48 -6.56 -2.05
N LEU A 6 9.10 -5.30 -1.81
CA LEU A 6 8.47 -4.85 -0.57
C LEU A 6 7.01 -4.44 -0.83
N LEU A 7 6.10 -4.88 0.04
CA LEU A 7 4.70 -4.47 -0.01
C LEU A 7 4.56 -2.98 0.31
N GLU A 8 5.45 -2.45 1.14
CA GLU A 8 5.57 -1.05 1.52
C GLU A 8 5.81 -0.16 0.29
N HIS A 9 6.70 -0.59 -0.62
CA HIS A 9 6.98 0.15 -1.85
C HIS A 9 5.74 0.18 -2.74
N LEU A 10 5.04 -0.95 -2.87
CA LEU A 10 3.81 -1.01 -3.66
C LEU A 10 2.69 -0.16 -3.05
N ALA A 11 2.50 -0.23 -1.73
CA ALA A 11 1.51 0.56 -1.01
C ALA A 11 1.79 2.07 -1.18
N ALA A 12 3.06 2.48 -1.07
CA ALA A 12 3.48 3.86 -1.28
C ALA A 12 3.24 4.32 -2.73
N LEU A 13 3.53 3.48 -3.74
CA LEU A 13 3.26 3.81 -5.14
C LEU A 13 1.76 4.03 -5.38
N ILE A 14 0.90 3.17 -4.82
CA ILE A 14 -0.56 3.31 -4.93
C ILE A 14 -1.01 4.61 -4.26
N ALA A 15 -0.62 4.84 -3.00
CA ALA A 15 -1.02 6.03 -2.25
C ALA A 15 -0.57 7.32 -2.94
N ASN A 16 0.69 7.37 -3.41
CA ASN A 16 1.23 8.52 -4.12
C ASN A 16 0.49 8.78 -5.43
N ARG A 17 0.17 7.72 -6.19
CA ARG A 17 -0.57 7.86 -7.44
C ARG A 17 -1.99 8.38 -7.21
N ILE A 18 -2.67 7.95 -6.15
CA ILE A 18 -3.99 8.48 -5.82
C ILE A 18 -3.89 9.95 -5.41
N ASN A 19 -3.01 10.28 -4.45
CA ASN A 19 -2.85 11.64 -3.95
C ASN A 19 -2.40 12.63 -5.05
N SER A 20 -1.52 12.22 -5.97
CA SER A 20 -1.03 13.08 -7.05
C SER A 20 -2.05 13.34 -8.16
N HIS A 21 -2.99 12.42 -8.38
CA HIS A 21 -3.98 12.54 -9.45
C HIS A 21 -5.29 13.17 -8.98
N TYR A 22 -5.62 13.07 -7.69
CA TYR A 22 -6.90 13.53 -7.16
C TYR A 22 -6.71 14.49 -5.99
N ASN A 23 -6.73 15.80 -6.29
CA ASN A 23 -6.60 16.86 -5.29
C ASN A 23 -7.72 16.88 -4.24
N ARG A 24 -8.88 16.28 -4.52
CA ARG A 24 -10.00 16.18 -3.56
C ARG A 24 -9.81 15.06 -2.52
N VAL A 25 -8.87 14.16 -2.74
CA VAL A 25 -8.55 13.11 -1.77
C VAL A 25 -7.64 13.74 -0.71
N LEU A 26 -8.14 13.87 0.52
CA LEU A 26 -7.38 14.46 1.64
C LEU A 26 -6.37 13.47 2.22
N GLU A 27 -6.71 12.18 2.20
CA GLU A 27 -5.89 11.11 2.76
C GLU A 27 -6.17 9.82 2.01
N THR A 28 -5.11 9.04 1.78
CA THR A 28 -5.22 7.70 1.19
C THR A 28 -4.70 6.66 2.19
N LYS A 29 -5.56 5.68 2.50
CA LYS A 29 -5.19 4.47 3.26
C LYS A 29 -5.10 3.28 2.33
N VAL A 30 -3.96 2.57 2.36
CA VAL A 30 -3.71 1.39 1.51
C VAL A 30 -3.33 0.22 2.40
N ARG A 31 -4.08 -0.88 2.27
CA ARG A 31 -3.79 -2.17 2.92
C ARG A 31 -3.44 -3.20 1.86
N ILE A 32 -2.32 -3.88 2.01
CA ILE A 32 -1.90 -4.99 1.14
C ILE A 32 -1.68 -6.21 1.99
N THR A 33 -2.40 -7.30 1.69
CA THR A 33 -2.24 -8.59 2.36
C THR A 33 -1.74 -9.61 1.34
N LYS A 34 -0.69 -10.34 1.72
CA LYS A 34 -0.24 -11.56 1.05
C LYS A 34 -0.80 -12.74 1.83
N GLU A 35 -1.84 -13.36 1.27
CA GLU A 35 -2.53 -14.51 1.88
C GLU A 35 -1.59 -15.71 2.01
N VAL A 36 -0.70 -15.92 1.04
CA VAL A 36 0.26 -17.04 1.03
C VAL A 36 1.71 -16.53 0.91
N PRO A 37 2.31 -16.02 1.99
CA PRO A 37 3.72 -15.67 2.03
C PRO A 37 4.57 -16.94 2.25
N PRO A 38 5.85 -16.93 1.84
CA PRO A 38 6.77 -18.06 2.03
C PRO A 38 7.26 -18.14 3.49
N ILE A 39 6.34 -18.22 4.44
CA ILE A 39 6.63 -18.30 5.88
C ILE A 39 5.95 -19.59 6.38
N PRO A 40 6.69 -20.57 6.91
CA PRO A 40 6.08 -21.76 7.48
C PRO A 40 5.14 -21.40 8.64
N GLY A 41 3.89 -21.87 8.58
CA GLY A 41 2.90 -21.64 9.64
C GLY A 41 1.48 -21.59 9.09
N HIS A 42 0.52 -21.45 10.01
CA HIS A 42 -0.89 -21.25 9.70
C HIS A 42 -1.30 -19.85 10.15
N TYR A 43 -1.73 -19.04 9.20
CA TYR A 43 -2.26 -17.70 9.41
C TYR A 43 -3.03 -17.31 8.14
N ASP A 44 -4.02 -16.43 8.26
CA ASP A 44 -4.88 -16.04 7.12
C ASP A 44 -4.14 -15.18 6.09
N GLY A 45 -3.07 -14.49 6.52
CA GLY A 45 -2.19 -13.71 5.66
C GLY A 45 -1.29 -12.78 6.47
N VAL A 46 -0.29 -12.22 5.79
CA VAL A 46 0.58 -11.17 6.35
C VAL A 46 0.57 -9.97 5.43
N GLY A 47 0.77 -8.77 5.96
CA GLY A 47 0.63 -7.58 5.13
C GLY A 47 1.08 -6.30 5.80
N VAL A 48 0.92 -5.21 5.05
CA VAL A 48 1.18 -3.85 5.52
C VAL A 48 -0.04 -2.98 5.29
N GLU A 49 -0.21 -1.99 6.16
CA GLU A 49 -1.20 -0.93 5.99
C GLU A 49 -0.50 0.41 6.20
N ILE A 50 -0.70 1.34 5.26
CA ILE A 50 -0.18 2.70 5.37
C ILE A 50 -1.33 3.70 5.24
N THR A 51 -1.12 4.85 5.85
CA THR A 51 -1.99 6.02 5.70
C THR A 51 -1.11 7.21 5.27
N ARG A 52 -1.48 7.90 4.18
CA ARG A 52 -0.77 9.08 3.68
C ARG A 52 -1.73 10.22 3.40
N VAL A 53 -1.53 11.31 4.12
CA VAL A 53 -2.19 12.60 3.87
C VAL A 53 -1.72 13.16 2.52
N ASN A 54 -2.65 13.76 1.78
CA ASN A 54 -2.33 14.48 0.56
C ASN A 54 -1.72 15.83 0.92
N GLN A 55 -0.52 16.12 0.43
CA GLN A 55 0.23 17.34 0.77
C GLN A 55 -0.06 18.52 -0.19
N ASN A 56 -1.12 18.40 -1.01
CA ASN A 56 -1.46 19.40 -2.04
C ASN A 56 -2.36 20.54 -1.53
N ASP A 57 -2.52 20.71 -0.21
CA ASP A 57 -3.20 21.87 0.41
C ASP A 57 -2.19 22.91 0.91
#